data_AF-A0A9P6RRE9-F1
#
_entry.id   AF-A0A9P6RRE9-F1
#
_cell.length_a   1.000
_cell.length_b   1.000
_cell.length_c   1.000
_cell.angle_alpha   90.00
_cell.angle_beta   90.00
_cell.angle_gamma   90.00
#
_symmetry.space_group_name_H-M   'P 1'
#
loop_
_entity.id
_entity.type
_entity.pdbx_description
1 polymer ?
#
loop_
_entity_poly.entity_id
_entity_poly.type
_entity_poly.pdbx_seq_one_letter_code
_entity_poly.pdbx_strand_id
1 'polypeptide(L)'
;MIFAEPELRAAFTAEANAAHQPASQVLRELMRDFIKRQREVREYDEFLQHKVEAGRASMREEQGRSNEEVEAEFALRRTRATN
;
A
#
# COMPACT_ATOMS: atom_id res chain seq x y z
N MET A 1 5.64 16.33 -24.21
CA MET A 1 4.58 15.29 -24.11
C MET A 1 4.95 14.16 -25.06
N ILE A 2 5.78 13.19 -24.62
CA ILE A 2 6.53 12.28 -25.53
C ILE A 2 6.53 10.80 -25.04
N PHE A 3 5.42 10.25 -24.54
CA PHE A 3 5.43 8.86 -24.04
C PHE A 3 4.31 7.95 -24.57
N ALA A 4 3.48 8.42 -25.50
CA ALA A 4 2.45 7.59 -26.11
C ALA A 4 2.61 7.59 -27.63
N GLU A 5 2.50 6.40 -28.21
CA GLU A 5 2.31 6.17 -29.64
C GLU A 5 1.16 7.06 -30.14
N PRO A 6 1.24 7.57 -31.39
CA PRO A 6 0.24 8.51 -31.91
C PRO A 6 -1.20 8.00 -31.79
N GLU A 7 -1.42 6.71 -32.04
CA GLU A 7 -2.74 6.07 -31.95
C GLU A 7 -3.27 6.05 -30.51
N LEU A 8 -2.43 5.65 -29.55
CA LEU A 8 -2.80 5.65 -28.13
C LEU A 8 -3.11 7.05 -27.61
N ARG A 9 -2.35 8.05 -28.07
CA ARG A 9 -2.60 9.46 -27.72
C ARG A 9 -3.95 9.93 -28.27
N ALA A 10 -4.27 9.56 -29.51
CA ALA A 10 -5.52 9.92 -30.15
C ALA A 10 -6.71 9.29 -29.41
N ALA A 11 -6.64 7.99 -29.13
CA ALA A 11 -7.66 7.28 -28.35
C ALA A 11 -7.86 7.89 -26.95
N PHE A 12 -6.76 8.14 -26.21
CA PHE A 12 -6.84 8.75 -24.89
C PHE A 12 -7.48 10.15 -24.93
N THR A 13 -7.16 10.95 -25.94
CA THR A 13 -7.74 12.28 -26.10
C THR A 13 -9.24 12.21 -26.42
N ALA A 14 -9.65 11.26 -27.28
CA ALA A 14 -11.05 11.04 -27.61
C ALA A 14 -11.87 10.65 -26.37
N GLU A 15 -11.39 9.71 -25.57
CA GLU A 15 -12.06 9.27 -24.34
C GLU A 15 -12.10 10.37 -23.27
N ALA A 16 -11.01 11.13 -23.09
CA ALA A 16 -10.99 12.26 -22.16
C ALA A 16 -12.02 13.34 -22.57
N ASN A 17 -12.12 13.65 -23.87
CA ASN A 17 -13.11 14.57 -24.39
C ASN A 17 -14.55 14.04 -24.19
N ALA A 18 -14.80 12.75 -24.41
CA ALA A 18 -16.10 12.12 -24.15
C ALA A 18 -16.48 12.20 -22.66
N ALA A 19 -15.49 12.08 -21.78
CA ALA A 19 -15.64 12.29 -20.34
C ALA A 19 -15.72 13.79 -19.94
N HIS A 20 -15.67 14.72 -20.89
CA HIS A 20 -15.65 16.18 -20.66
C HIS A 20 -14.50 16.64 -19.76
N GLN A 21 -13.39 15.89 -19.75
CA GLN A 21 -12.21 16.20 -18.96
C GLN A 21 -11.03 16.55 -19.86
N PRO A 22 -10.22 17.57 -19.52
CA PRO A 22 -9.00 17.84 -20.27
C PRO A 22 -8.04 16.65 -20.18
N ALA A 23 -7.59 16.11 -21.32
CA ALA A 23 -6.67 14.97 -21.36
C ALA A 23 -5.40 15.19 -20.52
N SER A 24 -4.89 16.44 -20.48
CA SER A 24 -3.73 16.80 -19.65
C SER A 24 -4.01 16.74 -18.15
N GLN A 25 -5.26 16.97 -17.73
CA GLN A 25 -5.69 16.84 -16.33
C GLN A 25 -5.72 15.37 -15.92
N VAL A 26 -6.42 14.53 -16.71
CA VAL A 26 -6.52 13.08 -16.48
C VAL A 26 -5.13 12.46 -16.40
N LEU A 27 -4.25 12.78 -17.35
CA LEU A 27 -2.88 12.26 -17.36
C LEU A 27 -2.10 12.66 -16.10
N ARG A 28 -2.26 13.89 -15.64
CA ARG A 28 -1.55 14.39 -14.45
C ARG A 28 -2.01 13.69 -13.16
N GLU A 29 -3.30 13.40 -13.06
CA GLU A 29 -3.87 12.62 -11.95
C GLU A 29 -3.35 11.18 -11.98
N LEU A 30 -3.42 10.51 -13.13
CA LEU A 30 -2.88 9.16 -13.31
C LEU A 30 -1.39 9.06 -12.96
N MET A 31 -0.59 10.05 -13.37
CA MET A 31 0.83 10.11 -13.00
C MET A 31 1.04 10.26 -11.49
N ARG A 32 0.25 11.10 -10.82
CA ARG A 32 0.33 11.29 -9.36
C ARG A 32 -0.05 10.01 -8.63
N ASP A 33 -1.14 9.38 -9.03
CA ASP A 33 -1.61 8.14 -8.43
C ASP A 33 -0.62 7.01 -8.62
N PHE A 34 -0.02 6.89 -9.80
CA PHE A 34 1.04 5.93 -10.05
C PHE A 34 2.24 6.16 -9.13
N ILE A 35 2.74 7.40 -9.03
CA ILE A 35 3.88 7.73 -8.14
C ILE A 35 3.54 7.41 -6.68
N LYS A 36 2.33 7.77 -6.23
CA LYS A 36 1.87 7.50 -4.87
C LYS A 36 1.86 6.00 -4.58
N ARG A 37 1.20 5.20 -5.42
CA ARG A 37 1.15 3.73 -5.27
C ARG A 37 2.54 3.12 -5.26
N GLN A 38 3.45 3.58 -6.14
CA GLN A 38 4.81 3.06 -6.17
C GLN A 38 5.65 3.46 -4.94
N ARG A 39 5.37 4.60 -4.32
CA ARG A 39 5.99 4.96 -3.04
C ARG A 39 5.45 4.08 -1.91
N GLU A 40 4.14 3.93 -1.83
CA GLU A 40 3.48 3.07 -0.84
C GLU A 40 3.98 1.62 -0.90
N VAL A 41 4.15 1.06 -2.10
CA VAL A 41 4.73 -0.29 -2.26
C VAL A 41 6.16 -0.35 -1.72
N ARG A 42 7.02 0.61 -2.06
CA ARG A 42 8.40 0.62 -1.55
C ARG A 42 8.48 0.79 -0.03
N GLU A 43 7.69 1.71 0.51
CA GLU A 43 7.60 1.93 1.95
C GLU A 43 7.05 0.69 2.67
N TYR A 44 6.06 0.03 2.07
CA TYR A 44 5.51 -1.22 2.59
C TYR A 44 6.53 -2.36 2.55
N ASP A 45 7.30 -2.49 1.47
CA ASP A 45 8.35 -3.49 1.34
C ASP A 45 9.44 -3.29 2.40
N GLU A 46 9.89 -2.05 2.61
CA GLU A 46 10.87 -1.69 3.66
C GLU A 46 10.33 -2.01 5.06
N PHE A 47 9.08 -1.63 5.34
CA PHE A 47 8.41 -1.95 6.60
C PHE A 47 8.30 -3.47 6.80
N LEU A 48 7.92 -4.21 5.75
CA LEU A 48 7.75 -5.66 5.81
C LEU A 48 9.10 -6.35 6.08
N GLN A 49 10.16 -5.93 5.41
CA GLN A 49 11.51 -6.44 5.64
C GLN A 49 11.94 -6.22 7.09
N HIS A 50 11.77 -4.99 7.61
CA HIS A 50 12.12 -4.68 8.99
C HIS A 50 11.30 -5.51 10.00
N LYS A 51 9.99 -5.68 9.76
CA LYS A 51 9.12 -6.50 10.61
C LYS A 51 9.55 -7.97 10.64
N VAL A 52 9.89 -8.53 9.47
CA VAL A 52 10.36 -9.92 9.35
C VAL A 52 11.69 -10.11 10.09
N GLU A 53 12.65 -9.20 9.93
CA GLU A 53 13.93 -9.29 10.62
C GLU A 53 13.79 -9.15 12.13
N ALA A 54 12.94 -8.24 12.61
CA ALA A 54 12.65 -8.12 14.04
C ALA A 54 12.03 -9.42 14.60
N GLY A 55 11.08 -10.03 13.89
CA GLY A 55 10.51 -11.33 14.28
C GLY A 55 11.53 -12.46 14.30
N ARG A 56 12.41 -12.54 13.29
CA ARG A 56 13.49 -13.51 13.23
C ARG A 56 14.50 -13.33 14.37
N ALA A 57 14.84 -12.09 14.71
CA ALA A 57 15.72 -11.79 15.85
C ALA A 57 15.10 -12.24 17.17
N SER A 58 13.83 -11.89 17.40
CA SER A 58 13.08 -12.31 18.61
C SER A 58 13.01 -13.83 18.76
N MET A 59 12.79 -14.56 17.66
CA MET A 59 12.80 -16.03 17.67
C MET A 59 14.19 -16.60 18.00
N ARG A 60 15.27 -16.01 17.48
CA ARG A 60 16.65 -16.42 17.80
C ARG A 60 17.03 -16.13 19.24
N GLU A 61 16.43 -15.10 19.84
CA GLU A 61 16.60 -14.73 21.25
C GLU A 61 15.63 -15.49 22.18
N GLU A 62 14.89 -16.47 21.67
CA GLU A 62 13.90 -17.27 22.41
C GLU A 62 12.82 -16.43 23.12
N GLN A 63 12.54 -15.22 22.62
CA GLN A 63 11.54 -14.30 23.17
C GLN A 63 10.10 -14.63 22.73
N GLY A 64 9.87 -15.83 22.20
CA GLY A 64 8.54 -16.29 21.79
C GLY A 64 7.63 -16.53 23.01
N ARG A 65 6.33 -16.34 22.82
CA ARG A 65 5.29 -16.69 23.80
C ARG A 65 4.38 -17.76 23.24
N SER A 66 3.82 -18.59 24.12
CA SER A 66 2.85 -19.60 23.71
C SER A 66 1.57 -18.96 23.21
N ASN A 67 0.86 -19.65 22.32
CA ASN A 67 -0.40 -19.16 21.79
C ASN A 67 -1.44 -18.99 22.90
N GLU A 68 -1.45 -19.89 23.88
CA GLU A 68 -2.34 -19.88 25.02
C GLU A 68 -2.15 -18.64 25.90
N GLU A 69 -0.90 -18.24 26.16
CA GLU A 69 -0.57 -17.02 26.91
C GLU A 69 -1.03 -15.75 26.18
N VAL A 70 -0.85 -15.72 24.87
CA VAL A 70 -1.28 -14.58 24.03
C VAL A 70 -2.80 -14.47 24.04
N GLU A 71 -3.53 -15.57 23.84
CA GLU A 71 -4.99 -15.55 23.84
C GLU A 71 -5.57 -15.13 25.20
N ALA A 72 -5.01 -15.61 26.30
CA ALA A 72 -5.43 -15.21 27.65
C ALA A 72 -5.25 -13.70 27.87
N GLU A 73 -4.11 -13.13 27.46
CA GLU A 73 -3.84 -11.70 27.60
C GLU A 73 -4.81 -10.86 26.74
N PHE A 74 -5.02 -11.24 25.48
CA PHE A 74 -5.91 -10.50 24.59
C PHE A 74 -7.38 -10.64 24.98
N ALA A 75 -7.80 -11.77 25.56
CA ALA A 75 -9.12 -11.91 26.17
C ALA A 75 -9.31 -10.89 27.31
N LEU A 76 -8.32 -10.75 28.21
CA LEU A 76 -8.36 -9.75 29.27
C LEU A 76 -8.45 -8.32 28.72
N ARG A 77 -7.68 -8.00 27.68
CA ARG A 77 -7.70 -6.67 27.04
C ARG A 77 -9.07 -6.35 26.43
N ARG A 78 -9.71 -7.31 25.76
CA ARG A 78 -11.05 -7.14 25.16
C ARG A 78 -12.13 -6.88 26.21
N THR A 79 -12.10 -7.61 27.32
CA THR A 79 -13.03 -7.39 28.45
C THR A 79 -12.86 -5.99 29.05
N ARG A 80 -11.61 -5.50 29.17
CA ARG A 80 -11.32 -4.13 29.66
C ARG A 80 -11.77 -3.01 28.72
N ALA A 81 -11.84 -3.27 27.42
CA ALA A 81 -12.28 -2.28 26.43
C ALA A 81 -13.81 -2.23 26.26
N THR A 82 -14.52 -3.23 26.79
CA THR A 82 -15.98 -3.37 26.67
C THR A 82 -16.72 -2.99 27.97
N ASN A 83 -15.99 -2.84 29.08
CA ASN A 83 -16.47 -2.28 30.35
C ASN A 83 -16.18 -0.77 30.43
#